data_AF-A0A5N7D5G1-F1
#
_entry.id   AF-A0A5N7D5G1-F1
#
_cell.length_a   1.000
_cell.length_b   1.000
_cell.length_c   1.000
_cell.angle_alpha   90.00
_cell.angle_beta   90.00
_cell.angle_gamma   90.00
#
_symmetry.space_group_name_H-M   'P 1'
#
loop_
_entity.id
_entity.type
_entity.pdbx_description
1 polymer ?
#
loop_
_entity_poly.entity_id
_entity_poly.type
_entity_poly.pdbx_seq_one_letter_code
_entity_poly.pdbx_strand_id
1 'polypeptide(L)'
;MARHTKTIVQSAILKSAANLTAQLFRYSTNPTAQPLDWKAVVEFAIFGLIQAQVNCHWQEFLEDVFPSYSAAEKTTALQKTIQWRNIAYKIILDQTIGLFIMNTIFLVCTNFTRFTSASVLLAEVNRKDDMAWFHKVSSLLLVAGLCVQPSWQSQCTSSTVDKPRVLVLSDIDNEPDDAQSLVRLMVYSNELRLEGLVATTSIWLNDTTRPDLMHDIVDAFEISVPYLRHHASGWPDASEMHSLIASGLPVYGMDGVGEGKDSSGSTLLINAVDKSEEPLWVLIWGGASVLAQALWHVNATRSPADLDRFVAKLRVYSISDQDNTGTWMRRNWPSLFYIASVHHFNRYAVAGWGGISGDDYYHFPNKANKEVISSAWVQQNIQAVGPLGTKYPDADFILEGDTPSLLHILPNGLTDPEHPEWGSWGGRYGPVTFGEGHFADSVDTIVDDSGRTMMGSHVTVWRWREAFQRDFAARMKWTIASRFSDANHAPVVTVDGDRTRRVIQIPVEPGQEVVLDATDSCDPDGDSLTFKWWQYLEPSSNNNNPRRDVAELSLSSTDSPRITVTIPPSQVIRREDRNTHPESDKHLHLILQVSDGDVVSYRRIIFTVPGSGSARDKQKSHDEL
;
A
#
# COMPACT_ATOMS: atom_id res chain seq x y z
N MET A 1 0.92 -33.72 17.78
CA MET A 1 1.39 -35.13 17.75
C MET A 1 0.29 -36.18 17.92
N ALA A 2 -0.80 -35.96 18.67
CA ALA A 2 -1.79 -37.02 18.97
C ALA A 2 -2.80 -37.35 17.84
N ARG A 3 -2.89 -36.54 16.77
CA ARG A 3 -3.98 -36.63 15.77
C ARG A 3 -3.90 -37.85 14.84
N HIS A 4 -2.69 -38.34 14.55
CA HIS A 4 -2.44 -39.40 13.55
C HIS A 4 -1.83 -40.69 14.10
N THR A 5 -1.68 -40.80 15.42
CA THR A 5 -0.95 -41.90 16.07
C THR A 5 -1.51 -43.27 15.70
N LYS A 6 -2.84 -43.40 15.61
CA LYS A 6 -3.51 -44.66 15.24
C LYS A 6 -3.15 -45.09 13.80
N THR A 7 -3.22 -44.18 12.84
CA THR A 7 -2.92 -44.43 11.42
C THR A 7 -1.45 -44.81 11.22
N ILE A 8 -0.54 -44.14 11.92
CA ILE A 8 0.90 -44.40 11.85
C ILE A 8 1.23 -45.80 12.37
N VAL A 9 0.68 -46.18 13.53
CA VAL A 9 0.89 -47.51 14.11
C VAL A 9 0.28 -48.61 13.23
N GLN A 10 -0.92 -48.38 12.68
CA GLN A 10 -1.57 -49.32 11.75
C GLN A 10 -0.73 -49.54 10.49
N SER A 11 -0.17 -48.48 9.91
CA SER A 11 0.70 -48.58 8.73
C SER A 11 1.94 -49.42 8.99
N ALA A 12 2.61 -49.22 10.14
CA ALA A 12 3.76 -50.03 10.55
C ALA A 12 3.40 -51.52 10.67
N ILE A 13 2.31 -51.84 11.37
CA ILE A 13 1.85 -53.23 11.54
C ILE A 13 1.53 -53.86 10.18
N LEU A 14 0.78 -53.15 9.33
CA LEU A 14 0.34 -53.67 8.03
C LEU A 14 1.55 -54.00 7.13
N LYS A 15 2.55 -53.12 7.10
CA LYS A 15 3.74 -53.32 6.26
C LYS A 15 4.66 -54.42 6.79
N SER A 16 4.84 -54.52 8.10
CA SER A 16 5.55 -55.64 8.71
C SER A 16 4.84 -56.97 8.43
N ALA A 17 3.51 -57.01 8.56
CA ALA A 17 2.72 -58.19 8.26
C ALA A 17 2.77 -58.57 6.76
N ALA A 18 2.70 -57.59 5.86
CA ALA A 18 2.80 -57.81 4.42
C ALA A 18 4.18 -58.40 4.05
N ASN A 19 5.25 -57.84 4.61
CA ASN A 19 6.61 -58.36 4.41
C ASN A 19 6.74 -59.79 4.94
N LEU A 20 6.31 -60.05 6.18
CA LEU A 20 6.36 -61.38 6.79
C LEU A 20 5.54 -62.41 5.99
N THR A 21 4.36 -62.02 5.52
CA THR A 21 3.50 -62.87 4.67
C THR A 21 4.19 -63.23 3.37
N ALA A 22 4.84 -62.26 2.70
CA ALA A 22 5.59 -62.52 1.48
C ALA A 22 6.77 -63.48 1.73
N GLN A 23 7.46 -63.34 2.86
CA GLN A 23 8.55 -64.26 3.24
C GLN A 23 8.03 -65.68 3.54
N LEU A 24 6.92 -65.81 4.29
CA LEU A 24 6.29 -67.10 4.58
C LEU A 24 5.78 -67.79 3.31
N PHE A 25 5.18 -67.04 2.39
CA PHE A 25 4.76 -67.58 1.10
C PHE A 25 5.96 -68.12 0.31
N ARG A 26 7.07 -67.38 0.28
CA ARG A 26 8.32 -67.81 -0.37
C ARG A 26 8.92 -69.05 0.29
N TYR A 27 8.84 -69.17 1.61
CA TYR A 27 9.29 -70.35 2.34
C TYR A 27 8.40 -71.58 2.03
N SER A 28 7.08 -71.38 1.95
CA SER A 28 6.13 -72.46 1.65
C SER A 28 6.26 -73.02 0.22
N THR A 29 6.76 -72.20 -0.71
CA THR A 29 6.91 -72.57 -2.12
C THR A 29 8.30 -73.09 -2.48
N ASN A 30 9.29 -72.94 -1.60
CA ASN A 30 10.65 -73.41 -1.85
C ASN A 30 11.35 -73.90 -0.56
N PRO A 31 11.43 -75.22 -0.32
CA PRO A 31 11.90 -75.78 0.96
C PRO A 31 13.40 -75.60 1.26
N THR A 32 14.18 -75.02 0.33
CA THR A 32 15.58 -74.60 0.55
C THR A 32 15.72 -73.09 0.80
N ALA A 33 14.61 -72.37 0.96
CA ALA A 33 14.63 -70.93 1.23
C ALA A 33 15.32 -70.58 2.56
N GLN A 34 16.03 -69.45 2.57
CA GLN A 34 16.73 -68.94 3.74
C GLN A 34 15.77 -68.68 4.93
N PRO A 35 16.30 -68.64 6.18
CA PRO A 35 15.52 -68.29 7.36
C PRO A 35 14.80 -66.94 7.21
N LEU A 36 13.72 -66.73 7.98
CA LEU A 36 12.99 -65.46 8.01
C LEU A 36 13.94 -64.29 8.28
N ASP A 37 13.94 -63.32 7.37
CA ASP A 37 14.69 -62.08 7.46
C ASP A 37 13.93 -61.09 8.34
N TRP A 38 14.17 -61.20 9.64
CA TRP A 38 13.61 -60.29 10.65
C TRP A 38 14.09 -58.85 10.48
N LYS A 39 15.26 -58.64 9.86
CA LYS A 39 15.79 -57.30 9.59
C LYS A 39 14.92 -56.61 8.55
N ALA A 40 14.53 -57.30 7.48
CA ALA A 40 13.58 -56.78 6.49
C ALA A 40 12.20 -56.48 7.12
N VAL A 41 11.74 -57.29 8.06
CA VAL A 41 10.47 -57.02 8.79
C VAL A 41 10.54 -55.72 9.58
N VAL A 42 11.67 -55.44 10.24
CA VAL A 42 11.92 -54.19 10.97
C VAL A 42 12.08 -53.00 10.03
N GLU A 43 12.79 -53.15 8.91
CA GLU A 43 12.92 -52.10 7.89
C GLU A 43 11.56 -51.67 7.31
N PHE A 44 10.66 -52.65 7.06
CA PHE A 44 9.29 -52.37 6.64
C PHE A 44 8.43 -51.76 7.74
N ALA A 45 8.69 -52.07 9.01
CA ALA A 45 8.05 -51.41 10.16
C ALA A 45 8.43 -49.92 10.20
N ILE A 46 9.73 -49.62 10.10
CA ILE A 46 10.28 -48.25 10.09
C ILE A 46 9.74 -47.47 8.88
N PHE A 47 9.73 -48.09 7.69
CA PHE A 47 9.09 -47.52 6.51
C PHE A 47 7.60 -47.21 6.75
N GLY A 48 6.87 -48.08 7.45
CA GLY A 48 5.50 -47.86 7.89
C GLY A 48 5.32 -46.59 8.71
N LEU A 49 6.16 -46.44 9.74
CA LEU A 49 6.14 -45.29 10.64
C LEU A 49 6.44 -43.98 9.91
N ILE A 50 7.54 -43.95 9.14
CA ILE A 50 8.01 -42.72 8.47
C ILE A 50 7.08 -42.34 7.32
N GLN A 51 6.72 -43.29 6.45
CA GLN A 51 5.84 -42.97 5.31
C GLN A 51 4.48 -42.47 5.78
N ALA A 52 3.88 -43.10 6.81
CA ALA A 52 2.57 -42.68 7.29
C ALA A 52 2.60 -41.25 7.86
N GLN A 53 3.66 -40.89 8.60
CA GLN A 53 3.83 -39.52 9.07
C GLN A 53 3.92 -38.54 7.91
N VAL A 54 4.81 -38.77 6.95
CA VAL A 54 4.99 -37.85 5.82
C VAL A 54 3.72 -37.78 4.98
N ASN A 55 3.05 -38.91 4.73
CA ASN A 55 1.83 -38.95 3.93
C ASN A 55 0.66 -38.23 4.62
N CYS A 56 0.52 -38.32 5.95
CA CYS A 56 -0.50 -37.56 6.68
C CYS A 56 -0.30 -36.04 6.51
N HIS A 57 0.93 -35.55 6.72
CA HIS A 57 1.22 -34.12 6.54
C HIS A 57 1.09 -33.68 5.08
N TRP A 58 1.46 -34.54 4.13
CA TRP A 58 1.28 -34.27 2.71
C TRP A 58 -0.20 -34.15 2.32
N GLN A 59 -1.05 -35.04 2.82
CA GLN A 59 -2.50 -34.99 2.58
C GLN A 59 -3.16 -33.80 3.28
N GLU A 60 -2.71 -33.43 4.49
CA GLU A 60 -3.16 -32.20 5.16
C GLU A 60 -2.78 -30.95 4.36
N PHE A 61 -1.52 -30.84 3.93
CA PHE A 61 -1.07 -29.78 3.05
C PHE A 61 -1.91 -29.68 1.77
N LEU A 62 -2.17 -30.81 1.12
CA LEU A 62 -3.02 -30.84 -0.07
C LEU A 62 -4.45 -30.38 0.24
N GLU A 63 -5.02 -30.74 1.39
CA GLU A 63 -6.36 -30.31 1.80
C GLU A 63 -6.44 -28.83 2.16
N ASP A 64 -5.41 -28.27 2.81
CA ASP A 64 -5.33 -26.86 3.18
C ASP A 64 -5.17 -25.96 1.94
N VAL A 65 -4.34 -26.38 0.99
CA VAL A 65 -4.08 -25.60 -0.25
C VAL A 65 -5.19 -25.79 -1.28
N PHE A 66 -5.78 -26.98 -1.38
CA PHE A 66 -6.81 -27.31 -2.38
C PHE A 66 -8.07 -27.91 -1.74
N PRO A 67 -8.89 -27.18 -0.97
CA PRO A 67 -10.02 -27.76 -0.24
C PRO A 67 -10.97 -28.59 -1.12
N SER A 68 -11.30 -29.81 -0.67
CA SER A 68 -12.17 -30.74 -1.41
C SER A 68 -13.62 -30.28 -1.44
N TYR A 69 -14.00 -29.44 -0.48
CA TYR A 69 -15.35 -28.93 -0.31
C TYR A 69 -15.32 -27.42 -0.13
N SER A 70 -16.28 -26.72 -0.75
CA SER A 70 -16.64 -25.36 -0.34
C SER A 70 -17.88 -25.43 0.57
N ALA A 71 -17.87 -24.65 1.64
CA ALA A 71 -19.07 -24.42 2.44
C ALA A 71 -19.86 -23.27 1.80
N ALA A 72 -21.09 -23.54 1.39
CA ALA A 72 -22.06 -22.49 1.09
C ALA A 72 -23.03 -22.41 2.26
N GLU A 73 -23.13 -21.25 2.90
CA GLU A 73 -24.13 -21.01 3.93
C GLU A 73 -25.48 -20.76 3.25
N LYS A 74 -26.35 -21.77 3.27
CA LYS A 74 -27.79 -21.56 3.18
C LYS A 74 -28.41 -22.01 4.48
N THR A 75 -29.20 -21.10 5.05
CA THR A 75 -29.92 -21.21 6.30
C THR A 75 -30.43 -22.64 6.54
N THR A 76 -29.96 -23.21 7.65
CA THR A 76 -30.41 -24.46 8.31
C THR A 76 -29.91 -25.83 7.82
N ALA A 77 -29.02 -25.95 6.83
CA ALA A 77 -28.21 -27.18 6.66
C ALA A 77 -26.92 -26.93 5.85
N LEU A 78 -25.77 -27.34 6.41
CA LEU A 78 -24.44 -27.18 5.80
C LEU A 78 -24.29 -28.14 4.62
N GLN A 79 -24.64 -27.69 3.41
CA GLN A 79 -24.50 -28.49 2.19
C GLN A 79 -23.09 -28.31 1.61
N LYS A 80 -22.26 -29.34 1.77
CA LYS A 80 -20.90 -29.37 1.22
C LYS A 80 -20.93 -29.62 -0.29
N THR A 81 -20.42 -28.70 -1.08
CA THR A 81 -20.29 -28.88 -2.54
C THR A 81 -18.88 -29.35 -2.89
N ILE A 82 -18.77 -30.41 -3.70
CA ILE A 82 -17.48 -31.00 -4.10
C ILE A 82 -16.78 -30.10 -5.13
N GLN A 83 -15.52 -29.78 -4.87
CA GLN A 83 -14.65 -28.99 -5.75
C GLN A 83 -13.82 -29.90 -6.66
N TRP A 84 -14.40 -30.35 -7.78
CA TRP A 84 -13.77 -31.30 -8.71
C TRP A 84 -12.41 -30.83 -9.26
N ARG A 85 -12.23 -29.53 -9.46
CA ARG A 85 -10.95 -28.96 -9.91
C ARG A 85 -9.84 -29.14 -8.87
N ASN A 86 -10.15 -28.90 -7.60
CA ASN A 86 -9.20 -29.07 -6.50
C ASN A 86 -8.86 -30.55 -6.32
N ILE A 87 -9.85 -31.43 -6.46
CA ILE A 87 -9.61 -32.89 -6.46
C ILE A 87 -8.67 -33.29 -7.59
N ALA A 88 -8.84 -32.73 -8.80
CA ALA A 88 -7.94 -33.01 -9.92
C ALA A 88 -6.50 -32.57 -9.63
N TYR A 89 -6.30 -31.36 -9.07
CA TYR A 89 -4.96 -30.89 -8.68
C TYR A 89 -4.33 -31.76 -7.60
N LYS A 90 -5.09 -32.16 -6.58
CA LYS A 90 -4.62 -33.09 -5.54
C LYS A 90 -4.15 -34.40 -6.13
N ILE A 91 -4.95 -35.00 -7.02
CA ILE A 91 -4.60 -36.27 -7.67
C ILE A 91 -3.30 -36.11 -8.45
N ILE A 92 -3.16 -35.04 -9.24
CA ILE A 92 -1.95 -34.81 -10.04
C ILE A 92 -0.72 -34.63 -9.13
N LEU A 93 -0.80 -33.79 -8.10
CA LEU A 93 0.31 -33.55 -7.18
C LEU A 93 0.67 -34.78 -6.36
N ASP A 94 -0.33 -35.53 -5.89
CA ASP A 94 -0.13 -36.75 -5.12
C ASP A 94 0.50 -37.87 -5.96
N GLN A 95 0.05 -38.04 -7.21
CA GLN A 95 0.62 -39.03 -8.12
C GLN A 95 1.97 -38.63 -8.73
N THR A 96 2.42 -37.39 -8.54
CA THR A 96 3.73 -36.91 -9.02
C THR A 96 4.70 -36.72 -7.86
N ILE A 97 4.60 -35.60 -7.15
CA ILE A 97 5.49 -35.22 -6.05
C ILE A 97 5.29 -36.14 -4.85
N GLY A 98 4.03 -36.39 -4.47
CA GLY A 98 3.69 -37.29 -3.37
C GLY A 98 4.30 -38.67 -3.58
N LEU A 99 4.02 -39.28 -4.74
CA LEU A 99 4.53 -40.60 -5.12
C LEU A 99 6.06 -40.65 -5.16
N PHE A 100 6.72 -39.62 -5.69
CA PHE A 100 8.19 -39.52 -5.70
C PHE A 100 8.76 -39.52 -4.28
N ILE A 101 8.19 -38.71 -3.39
CA ILE A 101 8.60 -38.65 -1.98
C ILE A 101 8.39 -40.02 -1.30
N MET A 102 7.22 -40.64 -1.48
CA MET A 102 6.91 -41.93 -0.86
C MET A 102 7.82 -43.06 -1.35
N ASN A 103 8.12 -43.09 -2.65
CA ASN A 103 9.04 -44.07 -3.24
C ASN A 103 10.48 -43.85 -2.77
N THR A 104 10.90 -42.60 -2.63
CA THR A 104 12.23 -42.28 -2.09
C THR A 104 12.35 -42.74 -0.63
N ILE A 105 11.34 -42.46 0.20
CA ILE A 105 11.29 -42.94 1.59
C ILE A 105 11.30 -44.47 1.64
N PHE A 106 10.56 -45.14 0.76
CA PHE A 106 10.57 -46.60 0.66
C PHE A 106 11.98 -47.13 0.36
N LEU A 107 12.64 -46.61 -0.66
CA LEU A 107 13.97 -47.05 -1.07
C LEU A 107 15.01 -46.80 0.03
N VAL A 108 14.96 -45.63 0.67
CA VAL A 108 15.85 -45.29 1.79
C VAL A 108 15.60 -46.22 2.96
N CYS A 109 14.35 -46.39 3.42
CA CYS A 109 14.04 -47.18 4.62
C CYS A 109 14.31 -48.68 4.44
N THR A 110 14.01 -49.23 3.26
CA THR A 110 14.16 -50.68 2.98
C THR A 110 15.57 -51.08 2.54
N ASN A 111 16.46 -50.11 2.31
CA ASN A 111 17.85 -50.38 1.96
C ASN A 111 18.84 -49.61 2.83
N PHE A 112 18.38 -48.93 3.90
CA PHE A 112 19.22 -48.07 4.77
C PHE A 112 20.45 -48.80 5.28
N THR A 113 20.32 -50.09 5.58
CA THR A 113 21.40 -50.93 6.09
C THR A 113 22.36 -51.46 5.01
N ARG A 114 22.08 -51.19 3.74
CA ARG A 114 22.87 -51.57 2.56
C ARG A 114 23.63 -50.38 1.95
N PHE A 115 23.41 -49.15 2.44
CA PHE A 115 24.09 -47.96 1.93
C PHE A 115 25.34 -47.62 2.75
N THR A 116 26.50 -47.72 2.12
CA THR A 116 27.76 -47.13 2.60
C THR A 116 28.06 -45.77 1.94
N SER A 117 27.32 -45.37 0.89
CA SER A 117 27.39 -44.04 0.24
C SER A 117 26.16 -43.72 -0.64
N ALA A 118 25.92 -42.44 -0.92
CA ALA A 118 24.85 -41.95 -1.80
C ALA A 118 24.97 -42.39 -3.28
N SER A 119 26.18 -42.74 -3.74
CA SER A 119 26.42 -43.22 -5.11
C SER A 119 25.84 -44.62 -5.36
N VAL A 120 25.70 -45.46 -4.32
CA VAL A 120 25.11 -46.80 -4.43
C VAL A 120 23.58 -46.73 -4.58
N LEU A 121 22.93 -45.74 -3.97
CA LEU A 121 21.49 -45.47 -4.13
C LEU A 121 21.13 -45.13 -5.58
N LEU A 122 21.91 -44.24 -6.20
CA LEU A 122 21.75 -43.87 -7.61
C LEU A 122 21.99 -45.06 -8.55
N ALA A 123 22.95 -45.92 -8.22
CA ALA A 123 23.25 -47.12 -9.00
C ALA A 123 22.11 -48.17 -8.91
N GLU A 124 21.51 -48.38 -7.74
CA GLU A 124 20.42 -49.34 -7.56
C GLU A 124 19.10 -48.86 -8.20
N VAL A 125 18.83 -47.54 -8.15
CA VAL A 125 17.71 -46.91 -8.86
C VAL A 125 17.85 -47.06 -10.38
N ASN A 126 19.07 -46.97 -10.90
CA ASN A 126 19.35 -47.16 -12.33
C ASN A 126 19.39 -48.64 -12.77
N ARG A 127 19.46 -49.61 -11.85
CA ARG A 127 19.68 -51.03 -12.17
C ARG A 127 18.39 -51.84 -12.33
N LYS A 128 17.24 -51.34 -11.87
CA LYS A 128 15.94 -51.98 -12.12
C LYS A 128 15.41 -51.54 -13.49
N ASP A 129 15.47 -52.46 -14.45
CA ASP A 129 15.05 -52.35 -15.86
C ASP A 129 13.53 -52.05 -16.09
N ASP A 130 12.80 -51.49 -15.13
CA ASP A 130 11.40 -51.06 -15.27
C ASP A 130 11.28 -49.55 -15.66
N MET A 131 12.35 -48.97 -16.20
CA MET A 131 12.42 -47.55 -16.59
C MET A 131 11.87 -47.24 -18.00
N ALA A 132 11.20 -48.18 -18.66
CA ALA A 132 10.46 -47.89 -19.90
C ALA A 132 9.25 -46.96 -19.64
N TRP A 133 8.68 -47.02 -18.43
CA TRP A 133 7.63 -46.10 -17.99
C TRP A 133 8.18 -44.71 -17.65
N PHE A 134 9.33 -44.63 -16.98
CA PHE A 134 9.97 -43.36 -16.61
C PHE A 134 10.35 -42.53 -17.82
N HIS A 135 10.91 -43.14 -18.88
CA HIS A 135 11.23 -42.43 -20.11
C HIS A 135 10.00 -41.96 -20.90
N LYS A 136 8.88 -42.70 -20.86
CA LYS A 136 7.63 -42.29 -21.51
C LYS A 136 6.91 -41.18 -20.73
N VAL A 137 6.93 -41.24 -19.40
CA VAL A 137 6.37 -40.19 -18.53
C VAL A 137 7.25 -38.94 -18.57
N SER A 138 8.58 -39.04 -18.56
CA SER A 138 9.47 -37.88 -18.68
C SER A 138 9.37 -37.18 -20.04
N SER A 139 9.08 -37.93 -21.12
CA SER A 139 8.89 -37.36 -22.46
C SER A 139 7.54 -36.65 -22.62
N LEU A 140 6.47 -37.18 -22.01
CA LEU A 140 5.18 -36.48 -21.92
C LEU A 140 5.25 -35.27 -20.96
N LEU A 141 6.08 -35.34 -19.91
CA LEU A 141 6.34 -34.25 -18.98
C LEU A 141 7.28 -33.17 -19.54
N LEU A 142 8.12 -33.45 -20.54
CA LEU A 142 8.87 -32.40 -21.24
C LEU A 142 7.95 -31.57 -22.14
N VAL A 143 6.93 -32.18 -22.73
CA VAL A 143 5.91 -31.49 -23.53
C VAL A 143 4.89 -30.79 -22.63
N ALA A 144 4.53 -31.35 -21.47
CA ALA A 144 3.69 -30.67 -20.47
C ALA A 144 4.46 -29.60 -19.66
N GLY A 145 5.76 -29.79 -19.43
CA GLY A 145 6.67 -28.85 -18.77
C GLY A 145 7.08 -27.68 -19.65
N LEU A 146 6.95 -27.80 -20.98
CA LEU A 146 6.96 -26.66 -21.90
C LEU A 146 5.64 -25.86 -21.87
N CYS A 147 4.55 -26.45 -21.37
CA CYS A 147 3.26 -25.77 -21.17
C CYS A 147 3.00 -25.34 -19.72
N VAL A 148 3.89 -25.68 -18.79
CA VAL A 148 3.97 -25.10 -17.45
C VAL A 148 5.35 -24.46 -17.33
N GLN A 149 5.51 -23.34 -18.03
CA GLN A 149 6.30 -22.27 -17.43
C GLN A 149 5.72 -22.11 -16.02
N PRO A 150 6.52 -22.15 -14.93
CA PRO A 150 6.03 -21.55 -13.70
C PRO A 150 5.54 -20.19 -14.12
N SER A 151 4.26 -19.88 -13.94
CA SER A 151 3.82 -18.52 -14.15
C SER A 151 4.76 -17.69 -13.28
N TRP A 152 5.55 -16.82 -13.91
CA TRP A 152 6.33 -15.81 -13.22
C TRP A 152 5.39 -14.76 -12.58
N GLN A 153 4.22 -15.19 -12.11
CA GLN A 153 3.35 -14.42 -11.25
C GLN A 153 3.94 -14.45 -9.84
N SER A 154 4.91 -13.56 -9.64
CA SER A 154 4.96 -12.62 -8.50
C SER A 154 6.36 -11.99 -8.31
N GLN A 155 6.96 -11.46 -9.39
CA GLN A 155 8.03 -10.46 -9.21
C GLN A 155 7.56 -9.02 -9.38
N CYS A 156 6.34 -8.79 -9.89
CA CYS A 156 5.77 -7.45 -9.99
C CYS A 156 4.98 -7.06 -8.74
N THR A 157 5.69 -6.88 -7.64
CA THR A 157 5.12 -6.36 -6.40
C THR A 157 6.02 -5.25 -5.88
N SER A 158 5.41 -4.16 -5.43
CA SER A 158 6.15 -3.12 -4.71
C SER A 158 6.60 -3.68 -3.36
N SER A 159 7.81 -3.32 -2.93
CA SER A 159 8.21 -3.58 -1.55
C SER A 159 7.34 -2.73 -0.61
N THR A 160 6.94 -3.31 0.52
CA THR A 160 6.08 -2.63 1.50
C THR A 160 6.67 -1.29 1.93
N VAL A 161 5.86 -0.24 1.79
CA VAL A 161 6.14 1.09 2.34
C VAL A 161 5.48 1.20 3.71
N ASP A 162 6.07 1.98 4.60
CA ASP A 162 5.49 2.30 5.90
C ASP A 162 4.14 2.99 5.69
N LYS A 163 3.07 2.36 6.21
CA LYS A 163 1.70 2.88 6.08
C LYS A 163 1.50 4.04 7.07
N PRO A 164 1.18 5.26 6.62
CA PRO A 164 0.89 6.37 7.52
C PRO A 164 -0.25 6.01 8.48
N ARG A 165 -0.14 6.48 9.73
CA ARG A 165 -1.21 6.38 10.73
C ARG A 165 -2.15 7.55 10.52
N VAL A 166 -3.45 7.29 10.46
CA VAL A 166 -4.45 8.29 10.06
C VAL A 166 -5.64 8.27 10.98
N LEU A 167 -6.07 9.45 11.42
CA LEU A 167 -7.35 9.69 12.09
C LEU A 167 -8.09 10.80 11.34
N VAL A 168 -9.36 10.59 11.05
CA VAL A 168 -10.21 11.55 10.33
C VAL A 168 -11.19 12.22 11.28
N LEU A 169 -11.31 13.54 11.21
CA LEU A 169 -12.36 14.34 11.84
C LEU A 169 -13.27 14.88 10.74
N SER A 170 -14.53 14.44 10.71
CA SER A 170 -15.45 14.78 9.62
C SER A 170 -16.81 15.19 10.18
N ASP A 171 -17.37 16.28 9.65
CA ASP A 171 -18.72 16.76 9.91
C ASP A 171 -19.72 16.19 8.89
N ILE A 172 -19.51 14.91 8.55
CA ILE A 172 -20.37 14.11 7.69
C ILE A 172 -21.86 14.38 7.97
N ASP A 173 -22.64 14.48 6.88
CA ASP A 173 -24.04 14.97 6.80
C ASP A 173 -24.18 16.48 6.54
N ASN A 174 -23.13 17.27 6.72
CA ASN A 174 -23.15 18.67 6.32
C ASN A 174 -23.35 18.83 4.80
N GLU A 175 -22.41 18.27 4.04
CA GLU A 175 -22.39 18.23 2.59
C GLU A 175 -22.15 16.78 2.11
N PRO A 176 -22.51 16.45 0.85
CA PRO A 176 -22.30 15.10 0.34
C PRO A 176 -20.83 14.66 0.24
N ASP A 177 -19.88 15.60 0.23
CA ASP A 177 -18.48 15.36 -0.11
C ASP A 177 -17.68 14.65 0.99
N ASP A 178 -18.01 14.81 2.27
CA ASP A 178 -17.47 13.97 3.35
C ASP A 178 -17.76 12.48 3.10
N ALA A 179 -18.99 12.14 2.70
CA ALA A 179 -19.39 10.76 2.41
C ALA A 179 -18.67 10.23 1.16
N GLN A 180 -18.52 11.07 0.12
CA GLN A 180 -17.73 10.74 -1.07
C GLN A 180 -16.25 10.48 -0.71
N SER A 181 -15.66 11.32 0.13
CA SER A 181 -14.27 11.23 0.59
C SER A 181 -14.05 9.99 1.47
N LEU A 182 -15.03 9.64 2.31
CA LEU A 182 -14.99 8.39 3.10
C LEU A 182 -15.08 7.14 2.21
N VAL A 183 -15.92 7.14 1.18
CA VAL A 183 -15.97 6.03 0.20
C VAL A 183 -14.60 5.85 -0.47
N ARG A 184 -13.94 6.95 -0.85
CA ARG A 184 -12.57 6.89 -1.36
C ARG A 184 -11.62 6.33 -0.30
N LEU A 185 -11.64 6.85 0.92
CA LEU A 185 -10.80 6.36 2.01
C LEU A 185 -10.90 4.85 2.18
N MET A 186 -12.11 4.27 2.09
CA MET A 186 -12.34 2.84 2.23
C MET A 186 -11.53 2.03 1.21
N VAL A 187 -11.52 2.43 -0.07
CA VAL A 187 -10.78 1.71 -1.12
C VAL A 187 -9.27 2.02 -1.18
N TYR A 188 -8.79 2.89 -0.29
CA TYR A 188 -7.36 3.13 -0.04
C TYR A 188 -6.90 2.67 1.35
N SER A 189 -7.80 2.10 2.16
CA SER A 189 -7.50 1.68 3.54
C SER A 189 -6.40 0.61 3.61
N ASN A 190 -6.14 -0.12 2.53
CA ASN A 190 -5.01 -1.04 2.44
C ASN A 190 -3.64 -0.35 2.46
N GLU A 191 -3.57 0.94 2.13
CA GLU A 191 -2.34 1.74 2.10
C GLU A 191 -2.07 2.49 3.41
N LEU A 192 -3.02 2.45 4.35
CA LEU A 192 -3.03 3.27 5.57
C LEU A 192 -3.17 2.40 6.82
N ARG A 193 -2.84 2.97 7.98
CA ARG A 193 -3.24 2.46 9.30
C ARG A 193 -4.28 3.40 9.88
N LEU A 194 -5.55 3.06 9.76
CA LEU A 194 -6.62 3.84 10.36
C LEU A 194 -6.58 3.69 11.89
N GLU A 195 -6.62 4.81 12.60
CA GLU A 195 -6.61 4.90 14.06
C GLU A 195 -7.87 5.62 14.60
N GLY A 196 -8.72 6.15 13.71
CA GLY A 196 -10.00 6.73 14.09
C GLY A 196 -10.79 7.33 12.92
N LEU A 197 -12.11 7.19 12.97
CA LEU A 197 -13.08 7.89 12.13
C LEU A 197 -14.01 8.64 13.09
N VAL A 198 -13.86 9.94 13.23
CA VAL A 198 -14.53 10.70 14.30
C VAL A 198 -15.48 11.71 13.70
N ALA A 199 -16.77 11.54 13.97
CA ALA A 199 -17.78 12.54 13.64
C ALA A 199 -17.56 13.80 14.50
N THR A 200 -17.49 14.97 13.89
CA THR A 200 -17.28 16.26 14.54
C THR A 200 -18.29 17.29 14.03
N THR A 201 -18.26 18.50 14.57
CA THR A 201 -19.04 19.64 14.10
C THR A 201 -18.18 20.60 13.28
N SER A 202 -18.79 21.49 12.52
CA SER A 202 -18.15 22.63 11.86
C SER A 202 -19.04 23.88 11.95
N ILE A 203 -18.71 24.96 11.25
CA ILE A 203 -19.62 26.10 11.08
C ILE A 203 -20.87 25.75 10.25
N TRP A 204 -20.79 24.71 9.42
CA TRP A 204 -21.86 24.28 8.52
C TRP A 204 -22.76 23.22 9.15
N LEU A 205 -22.21 22.39 10.05
CA LEU A 205 -22.96 21.46 10.92
C LEU A 205 -22.54 21.67 12.39
N ASN A 206 -23.16 22.64 13.07
CA ASN A 206 -22.60 23.25 14.28
C ASN A 206 -23.11 22.70 15.63
N ASP A 207 -24.12 21.83 15.61
CA ASP A 207 -24.80 21.35 16.82
C ASP A 207 -25.18 19.86 16.76
N THR A 208 -24.64 19.12 15.79
CA THR A 208 -24.97 17.71 15.53
C THR A 208 -23.74 16.94 15.06
N THR A 209 -23.65 15.66 15.40
CA THR A 209 -22.62 14.72 14.91
C THR A 209 -23.28 13.45 14.40
N ARG A 210 -22.80 12.87 13.28
CA ARG A 210 -23.44 11.73 12.61
C ARG A 210 -22.52 10.51 12.41
N PRO A 211 -22.00 9.90 13.49
CA PRO A 211 -21.17 8.69 13.38
C PRO A 211 -21.93 7.50 12.76
N ASP A 212 -23.27 7.50 12.81
CA ASP A 212 -24.12 6.49 12.17
C ASP A 212 -23.92 6.41 10.65
N LEU A 213 -23.63 7.54 9.98
CA LEU A 213 -23.33 7.55 8.55
C LEU A 213 -21.96 6.94 8.24
N MET A 214 -20.98 7.12 9.13
CA MET A 214 -19.69 6.44 9.02
C MET A 214 -19.86 4.92 9.16
N HIS A 215 -20.71 4.47 10.09
CA HIS A 215 -21.05 3.05 10.23
C HIS A 215 -21.70 2.51 8.94
N ASP A 216 -22.66 3.23 8.36
CA ASP A 216 -23.35 2.82 7.14
C ASP A 216 -22.42 2.68 5.91
N ILE A 217 -21.39 3.53 5.80
CA ILE A 217 -20.35 3.39 4.77
C ILE A 217 -19.46 2.18 5.05
N VAL A 218 -19.07 1.95 6.30
CA VAL A 218 -18.26 0.78 6.69
C VAL A 218 -19.03 -0.53 6.46
N ASP A 219 -20.34 -0.57 6.72
CA ASP A 219 -21.20 -1.72 6.42
C ASP A 219 -21.16 -2.05 4.91
N ALA A 220 -21.19 -1.03 4.05
CA ALA A 220 -21.08 -1.22 2.61
C ALA A 220 -19.68 -1.70 2.18
N PHE A 221 -18.62 -1.18 2.83
CA PHE A 221 -17.25 -1.65 2.62
C PHE A 221 -17.06 -3.11 3.03
N GLU A 222 -17.67 -3.56 4.13
CA GLU A 222 -17.58 -4.95 4.60
C GLU A 222 -17.96 -5.94 3.49
N ILE A 223 -19.01 -5.63 2.72
CA ILE A 223 -19.48 -6.45 1.60
C ILE A 223 -18.43 -6.52 0.48
N SER A 224 -17.62 -5.48 0.32
CA SER A 224 -16.56 -5.36 -0.70
C SER A 224 -15.23 -6.01 -0.29
N VAL A 225 -14.96 -6.18 1.02
CA VAL A 225 -13.69 -6.73 1.53
C VAL A 225 -13.29 -8.07 0.89
N PRO A 226 -14.18 -9.06 0.70
CA PRO A 226 -13.81 -10.31 0.04
C PRO A 226 -13.27 -10.14 -1.38
N TYR A 227 -13.81 -9.18 -2.15
CA TYR A 227 -13.35 -8.87 -3.50
C TYR A 227 -12.00 -8.14 -3.46
N LEU A 228 -11.90 -7.10 -2.63
CA LEU A 228 -10.69 -6.30 -2.45
C LEU A 228 -9.45 -7.14 -2.10
N ARG A 229 -9.63 -8.20 -1.30
CA ARG A 229 -8.57 -9.16 -0.93
C ARG A 229 -8.00 -9.95 -2.10
N HIS A 230 -8.67 -10.01 -3.25
CA HIS A 230 -8.12 -10.59 -4.47
C HIS A 230 -7.13 -9.66 -5.19
N HIS A 231 -7.22 -8.35 -4.96
CA HIS A 231 -6.47 -7.33 -5.69
C HIS A 231 -5.28 -6.78 -4.92
N ALA A 232 -5.39 -6.71 -3.59
CA ALA A 232 -4.30 -6.28 -2.73
C ALA A 232 -4.39 -6.93 -1.34
N SER A 233 -3.27 -6.88 -0.62
CA SER A 233 -3.20 -7.31 0.79
C SER A 233 -3.30 -6.11 1.74
N GLY A 234 -3.57 -6.39 3.02
CA GLY A 234 -3.50 -5.38 4.08
C GLY A 234 -4.75 -4.53 4.26
N TRP A 235 -5.90 -4.98 3.75
CA TRP A 235 -7.21 -4.40 4.04
C TRP A 235 -7.61 -4.61 5.51
N PRO A 236 -8.12 -3.58 6.20
CA PRO A 236 -8.65 -3.73 7.57
C PRO A 236 -9.93 -4.57 7.58
N ASP A 237 -10.20 -5.21 8.72
CA ASP A 237 -11.49 -5.85 8.97
C ASP A 237 -12.55 -4.80 9.31
N ALA A 238 -13.78 -4.98 8.80
CA ALA A 238 -14.86 -4.02 9.05
C ALA A 238 -15.20 -3.89 10.54
N SER A 239 -15.12 -4.97 11.32
CA SER A 239 -15.32 -4.95 12.77
C SER A 239 -14.26 -4.10 13.50
N GLU A 240 -13.00 -4.15 13.04
CA GLU A 240 -11.95 -3.25 13.53
C GLU A 240 -12.29 -1.81 13.19
N MET A 241 -12.69 -1.53 11.94
CA MET A 241 -13.06 -0.17 11.53
C MET A 241 -14.25 0.39 12.30
N HIS A 242 -15.30 -0.39 12.56
CA HIS A 242 -16.42 0.04 13.41
C HIS A 242 -15.97 0.39 14.83
N SER A 243 -14.97 -0.32 15.37
CA SER A 243 -14.43 -0.01 16.71
C SER A 243 -13.63 1.29 16.74
N LEU A 244 -13.20 1.80 15.58
CA LEU A 244 -12.50 3.07 15.43
C LEU A 244 -13.45 4.25 15.18
N ILE A 245 -14.76 4.01 15.06
CA ILE A 245 -15.75 5.09 14.91
C ILE A 245 -16.05 5.70 16.27
N ALA A 246 -15.90 7.02 16.38
CA ALA A 246 -16.19 7.78 17.58
C ALA A 246 -16.86 9.13 17.25
N SER A 247 -17.16 9.91 18.29
CA SER A 247 -17.87 11.19 18.13
C SER A 247 -17.26 12.27 19.01
N GLY A 248 -17.20 13.49 18.48
CA GLY A 248 -17.01 14.73 19.22
C GLY A 248 -18.25 15.12 20.01
N LEU A 249 -18.19 16.29 20.66
CA LEU A 249 -19.38 16.90 21.25
C LEU A 249 -20.19 17.63 20.17
N PRO A 250 -21.54 17.61 20.24
CA PRO A 250 -22.41 18.27 19.26
C PRO A 250 -22.53 19.77 19.57
N VAL A 251 -21.40 20.47 19.58
CA VAL A 251 -21.32 21.92 19.83
C VAL A 251 -20.19 22.54 19.02
N TYR A 252 -20.37 23.79 18.62
CA TYR A 252 -19.45 24.50 17.72
C TYR A 252 -18.08 24.79 18.34
N GLY A 253 -17.02 24.27 17.71
CA GLY A 253 -15.64 24.72 17.90
C GLY A 253 -15.22 24.77 19.38
N MET A 254 -14.75 25.93 19.84
CA MET A 254 -14.27 26.15 21.21
C MET A 254 -15.35 25.98 22.28
N ASP A 255 -16.65 25.98 21.95
CA ASP A 255 -17.71 25.62 22.89
C ASP A 255 -17.63 24.15 23.29
N GLY A 256 -16.95 23.32 22.49
CA GLY A 256 -16.60 21.93 22.78
C GLY A 256 -15.29 21.74 23.53
N VAL A 257 -14.55 22.81 23.86
CA VAL A 257 -13.21 22.72 24.48
C VAL A 257 -13.21 23.22 25.93
N GLY A 258 -12.60 22.46 26.84
CA GLY A 258 -12.44 22.83 28.26
C GLY A 258 -12.63 21.68 29.26
N GLU A 259 -12.73 22.06 30.54
CA GLU A 259 -12.92 21.12 31.65
C GLU A 259 -14.27 20.38 31.49
N GLY A 260 -14.23 19.05 31.65
CA GLY A 260 -15.42 18.20 31.56
C GLY A 260 -15.98 18.02 30.14
N LYS A 261 -15.22 18.40 29.10
CA LYS A 261 -15.65 18.31 27.69
C LYS A 261 -14.98 17.21 26.88
N ASP A 262 -14.35 16.25 27.55
CA ASP A 262 -13.82 15.07 26.87
C ASP A 262 -14.96 14.28 26.20
N SER A 263 -14.76 13.95 24.93
CA SER A 263 -15.63 13.11 24.11
C SER A 263 -14.99 11.76 23.82
N SER A 264 -15.77 10.80 23.31
CA SER A 264 -15.21 9.53 22.84
C SER A 264 -14.18 9.75 21.72
N GLY A 265 -14.41 10.74 20.85
CA GLY A 265 -13.47 11.16 19.82
C GLY A 265 -12.15 11.70 20.37
N SER A 266 -12.19 12.62 21.34
CA SER A 266 -10.97 13.19 21.93
C SER A 266 -10.17 12.14 22.70
N THR A 267 -10.85 11.23 23.39
CA THR A 267 -10.23 10.11 24.11
C THR A 267 -9.57 9.14 23.13
N LEU A 268 -10.27 8.79 22.03
CA LEU A 268 -9.72 7.95 20.97
C LEU A 268 -8.47 8.59 20.36
N LEU A 269 -8.50 9.88 20.06
CA LEU A 269 -7.36 10.62 19.50
C LEU A 269 -6.16 10.59 20.46
N ILE A 270 -6.36 10.90 21.75
CA ILE A 270 -5.28 10.85 22.74
C ILE A 270 -4.66 9.45 22.79
N ASN A 271 -5.49 8.41 22.87
CA ASN A 271 -5.04 7.02 22.89
C ASN A 271 -4.28 6.64 21.62
N ALA A 272 -4.76 7.07 20.45
CA ALA A 272 -4.08 6.86 19.18
C ALA A 272 -2.71 7.53 19.18
N VAL A 273 -2.58 8.78 19.63
CA VAL A 273 -1.27 9.44 19.72
C VAL A 273 -0.34 8.72 20.69
N ASP A 274 -0.82 8.27 21.84
CA ASP A 274 0.00 7.60 22.87
C ASP A 274 0.42 6.17 22.51
N LYS A 275 -0.33 5.50 21.64
CA LYS A 275 -0.10 4.10 21.24
C LYS A 275 1.22 3.88 20.48
N SER A 276 1.80 4.92 19.87
CA SER A 276 3.05 4.80 19.09
C SER A 276 3.87 6.09 19.14
N GLU A 277 5.17 5.96 18.84
CA GLU A 277 6.08 7.08 18.59
C GLU A 277 6.03 7.59 17.15
N GLU A 278 5.43 6.80 16.25
CA GLU A 278 5.25 7.20 14.86
C GLU A 278 4.22 8.33 14.73
N PRO A 279 4.44 9.30 13.82
CA PRO A 279 3.49 10.39 13.60
C PRO A 279 2.07 9.90 13.31
N LEU A 280 1.09 10.62 13.86
CA LEU A 280 -0.33 10.45 13.55
C LEU A 280 -0.79 11.62 12.68
N TRP A 281 -1.25 11.30 11.46
CA TRP A 281 -1.93 12.25 10.59
C TRP A 281 -3.37 12.42 11.03
N VAL A 282 -3.75 13.66 11.37
CA VAL A 282 -5.12 14.05 11.68
C VAL A 282 -5.66 14.85 10.50
N LEU A 283 -6.55 14.23 9.72
CA LEU A 283 -7.22 14.84 8.58
C LEU A 283 -8.51 15.49 9.07
N ILE A 284 -8.66 16.79 8.87
CA ILE A 284 -9.79 17.57 9.38
C ILE A 284 -10.60 18.05 8.19
N TRP A 285 -11.74 17.41 7.99
CA TRP A 285 -12.71 17.64 6.92
C TRP A 285 -13.76 18.66 7.37
N GLY A 286 -14.11 18.64 8.67
CA GLY A 286 -14.97 19.64 9.31
C GLY A 286 -14.24 20.59 10.26
N GLY A 287 -14.75 20.70 11.49
CA GLY A 287 -14.11 21.45 12.57
C GLY A 287 -13.10 20.63 13.38
N ALA A 288 -12.15 21.32 14.01
CA ALA A 288 -11.03 20.71 14.73
C ALA A 288 -11.25 20.60 16.25
N SER A 289 -12.49 20.77 16.74
CA SER A 289 -12.82 20.77 18.17
C SER A 289 -12.36 19.52 18.92
N VAL A 290 -12.42 18.34 18.30
CA VAL A 290 -11.93 17.08 18.87
C VAL A 290 -10.42 17.13 19.15
N LEU A 291 -9.63 17.61 18.19
CA LEU A 291 -8.18 17.76 18.36
C LEU A 291 -7.86 18.86 19.38
N ALA A 292 -8.59 19.97 19.34
CA ALA A 292 -8.41 21.06 20.29
C ALA A 292 -8.72 20.62 21.72
N GLN A 293 -9.77 19.83 21.94
CA GLN A 293 -10.07 19.23 23.25
C GLN A 293 -8.99 18.25 23.68
N ALA A 294 -8.47 17.41 22.77
CA ALA A 294 -7.39 16.49 23.10
C ALA A 294 -6.13 17.24 23.56
N LEU A 295 -5.72 18.30 22.85
CA LEU A 295 -4.60 19.15 23.23
C LEU A 295 -4.86 19.89 24.55
N TRP A 296 -6.07 20.41 24.76
CA TRP A 296 -6.47 21.05 26.01
C TRP A 296 -6.34 20.07 27.18
N HIS A 297 -6.87 18.85 27.04
CA HIS A 297 -6.82 17.81 28.06
C HIS A 297 -5.38 17.43 28.41
N VAL A 298 -4.55 17.16 27.40
CA VAL A 298 -3.14 16.79 27.60
C VAL A 298 -2.38 17.93 28.29
N ASN A 299 -2.61 19.18 27.89
CA ASN A 299 -2.01 20.35 28.53
C ASN A 299 -2.46 20.55 29.98
N ALA A 300 -3.73 20.24 30.30
CA ALA A 300 -4.27 20.38 31.64
C ALA A 300 -3.82 19.25 32.60
N THR A 301 -3.44 18.08 32.06
CA THR A 301 -3.24 16.86 32.85
C THR A 301 -1.81 16.32 32.86
N ARG A 302 -0.97 16.70 31.90
CA ARG A 302 0.41 16.18 31.76
C ARG A 302 1.47 17.25 32.03
N SER A 303 2.72 16.80 32.15
CA SER A 303 3.85 17.72 32.27
C SER A 303 4.09 18.46 30.94
N PRO A 304 4.75 19.64 30.96
CA PRO A 304 5.10 20.36 29.73
C PRO A 304 5.91 19.51 28.74
N ALA A 305 6.85 18.69 29.22
CA ALA A 305 7.66 17.82 28.38
C ALA A 305 6.83 16.71 27.70
N ASP A 306 5.84 16.16 28.40
CA ASP A 306 4.94 15.16 27.82
C ASP A 306 3.98 15.79 26.80
N LEU A 307 3.53 17.03 27.04
CA LEU A 307 2.76 17.80 26.07
C LEU A 307 3.58 18.09 24.80
N ASP A 308 4.82 18.54 24.94
CA ASP A 308 5.70 18.80 23.80
C ASP A 308 5.91 17.52 22.96
N ARG A 309 6.12 16.38 23.63
CA ARG A 309 6.23 15.08 22.96
C ARG A 309 4.92 14.66 22.30
N PHE A 310 3.78 14.93 22.91
CA PHE A 310 2.47 14.66 22.32
C PHE A 310 2.26 15.48 21.03
N VAL A 311 2.53 16.79 21.09
CA VAL A 311 2.44 17.72 19.95
C VAL A 311 3.39 17.32 18.83
N ALA A 312 4.63 16.92 19.15
CA ALA A 312 5.63 16.52 18.17
C ALA A 312 5.22 15.30 17.31
N LYS A 313 4.32 14.45 17.81
CA LYS A 313 3.79 13.28 17.10
C LYS A 313 2.61 13.60 16.18
N LEU A 314 2.05 14.80 16.24
CA LEU A 314 0.89 15.17 15.41
C LEU A 314 1.32 15.76 14.07
N ARG A 315 0.61 15.36 13.01
CA ARG A 315 0.64 15.99 11.69
C ARG A 315 -0.80 16.33 11.31
N VAL A 316 -1.12 17.60 11.15
CA VAL A 316 -2.50 18.01 10.88
C VAL A 316 -2.62 18.47 9.44
N TYR A 317 -3.67 18.03 8.76
CA TYR A 317 -4.12 18.62 7.51
C TYR A 317 -5.58 19.00 7.66
N SER A 318 -5.87 20.29 7.67
CA SER A 318 -7.22 20.84 7.71
C SER A 318 -7.65 21.39 6.36
N ILE A 319 -8.83 21.00 5.90
CA ILE A 319 -9.48 21.51 4.68
C ILE A 319 -10.05 22.89 4.99
N SER A 320 -9.14 23.87 4.94
CA SER A 320 -9.32 25.17 5.58
C SER A 320 -9.65 25.04 7.08
N ASP A 321 -9.83 26.15 7.79
CA ASP A 321 -10.38 26.12 9.15
C ASP A 321 -11.89 26.37 9.08
N GLN A 322 -12.69 25.38 9.47
CA GLN A 322 -14.15 25.46 9.46
C GLN A 322 -14.77 25.72 10.84
N ASP A 323 -13.93 25.94 11.86
CA ASP A 323 -14.34 26.45 13.16
C ASP A 323 -13.26 27.39 13.74
N ASN A 324 -13.46 27.85 14.97
CA ASN A 324 -12.53 28.76 15.65
C ASN A 324 -11.37 28.06 16.39
N THR A 325 -11.27 26.73 16.30
CA THR A 325 -10.31 25.92 17.08
C THR A 325 -8.96 25.78 16.37
N GLY A 326 -8.93 25.67 15.05
CA GLY A 326 -7.69 25.56 14.25
C GLY A 326 -6.73 26.73 14.51
N THR A 327 -7.26 27.95 14.41
CA THR A 327 -6.50 29.17 14.72
C THR A 327 -6.11 29.27 16.20
N TRP A 328 -6.93 28.77 17.13
CA TRP A 328 -6.56 28.71 18.55
C TRP A 328 -5.39 27.76 18.78
N MET A 329 -5.41 26.54 18.21
CA MET A 329 -4.32 25.58 18.36
C MET A 329 -3.00 26.12 17.81
N ARG A 330 -2.99 26.68 16.59
CA ARG A 330 -1.77 27.22 15.97
C ARG A 330 -1.15 28.38 16.77
N ARG A 331 -1.94 29.12 17.56
CA ARG A 331 -1.43 30.19 18.45
C ARG A 331 -0.87 29.66 19.77
N ASN A 332 -1.40 28.55 20.28
CA ASN A 332 -0.96 27.98 21.56
C ASN A 332 0.20 26.98 21.39
N TRP A 333 0.27 26.29 20.26
CA TRP A 333 1.32 25.33 19.90
C TRP A 333 1.89 25.66 18.51
N PRO A 334 2.70 26.73 18.36
CA PRO A 334 3.22 27.17 17.07
C PRO A 334 4.15 26.14 16.40
N SER A 335 4.67 25.15 17.14
CA SER A 335 5.46 24.03 16.60
C SER A 335 4.60 22.89 16.05
N LEU A 336 3.27 22.90 16.24
CA LEU A 336 2.37 21.89 15.70
C LEU A 336 2.43 21.91 14.17
N PHE A 337 2.82 20.80 13.57
CA PHE A 337 2.78 20.63 12.12
C PHE A 337 1.33 20.68 11.65
N TYR A 338 0.99 21.71 10.88
CA TYR A 338 -0.38 22.03 10.51
C TYR A 338 -0.44 22.57 9.09
N ILE A 339 -1.01 21.81 8.18
CA ILE A 339 -1.35 22.26 6.83
C ILE A 339 -2.77 22.82 6.86
N ALA A 340 -2.94 24.07 6.43
CA ALA A 340 -4.25 24.68 6.18
C ALA A 340 -4.17 25.74 5.10
N SER A 341 -5.17 25.76 4.24
CA SER A 341 -5.40 26.90 3.35
C SER A 341 -5.83 28.12 4.16
N VAL A 342 -5.13 29.24 3.99
CA VAL A 342 -5.37 30.49 4.72
C VAL A 342 -6.02 31.49 3.79
N HIS A 343 -7.28 31.79 4.04
CA HIS A 343 -8.04 32.78 3.30
C HIS A 343 -9.03 33.50 4.23
N HIS A 344 -9.58 34.62 3.77
CA HIS A 344 -10.73 35.22 4.45
C HIS A 344 -11.89 34.22 4.55
N PHE A 345 -12.68 34.29 5.63
CA PHE A 345 -13.67 33.24 5.92
C PHE A 345 -14.63 32.96 4.74
N ASN A 346 -14.89 31.68 4.49
CA ASN A 346 -15.76 31.16 3.42
C ASN A 346 -15.36 31.54 1.99
N ARG A 347 -14.06 31.65 1.73
CA ARG A 347 -13.53 32.07 0.41
C ARG A 347 -12.57 31.04 -0.14
N TYR A 348 -13.12 29.85 -0.26
CA TYR A 348 -12.46 28.63 -0.69
C TYR A 348 -11.94 28.69 -2.13
N ALA A 349 -12.41 29.63 -2.94
CA ALA A 349 -11.96 29.83 -4.33
C ALA A 349 -10.46 30.16 -4.50
N VAL A 350 -9.69 30.32 -3.43
CA VAL A 350 -8.22 30.48 -3.48
C VAL A 350 -7.48 29.33 -2.79
N ALA A 351 -8.20 28.41 -2.16
CA ALA A 351 -7.63 27.29 -1.44
C ALA A 351 -7.18 26.20 -2.41
N GLY A 352 -5.98 25.66 -2.19
CA GLY A 352 -5.40 24.66 -3.10
C GLY A 352 -6.26 23.42 -3.26
N TRP A 353 -6.93 22.99 -2.18
CA TRP A 353 -7.81 21.81 -2.17
C TRP A 353 -8.95 21.91 -3.18
N GLY A 354 -9.43 23.11 -3.52
CA GLY A 354 -10.46 23.33 -4.54
C GLY A 354 -10.04 22.84 -5.94
N GLY A 355 -8.75 22.56 -6.16
CA GLY A 355 -8.26 21.91 -7.37
C GLY A 355 -8.71 20.46 -7.55
N ILE A 356 -9.36 19.84 -6.55
CA ILE A 356 -9.94 18.50 -6.71
C ILE A 356 -11.00 18.47 -7.83
N SER A 357 -11.94 19.42 -7.82
CA SER A 357 -13.07 19.49 -8.75
C SER A 357 -13.78 20.86 -8.83
N GLY A 358 -13.27 21.89 -8.15
CA GLY A 358 -13.97 23.18 -7.97
C GLY A 358 -13.87 24.16 -9.13
N ASP A 359 -13.45 23.72 -10.31
CA ASP A 359 -13.09 24.59 -11.43
C ASP A 359 -14.23 25.49 -11.88
N ASP A 360 -15.40 24.89 -12.10
CA ASP A 360 -16.57 25.58 -12.63
C ASP A 360 -17.36 26.29 -11.53
N TYR A 361 -17.29 25.78 -10.29
CA TYR A 361 -17.94 26.39 -9.12
C TYR A 361 -17.19 27.63 -8.62
N TYR A 362 -15.86 27.58 -8.55
CA TYR A 362 -15.00 28.69 -8.10
C TYR A 362 -14.43 29.56 -9.24
N HIS A 363 -14.65 29.17 -10.50
CA HIS A 363 -14.26 29.90 -11.71
C HIS A 363 -12.76 30.16 -11.87
N PHE A 364 -11.91 29.23 -11.43
CA PHE A 364 -10.46 29.32 -11.68
C PHE A 364 -10.06 28.65 -13.00
N PRO A 365 -9.03 29.16 -13.70
CA PRO A 365 -8.57 28.57 -14.94
C PRO A 365 -7.86 27.23 -14.66
N ASN A 366 -8.17 26.20 -15.45
CA ASN A 366 -7.51 24.88 -15.38
C ASN A 366 -7.32 24.28 -16.79
N LYS A 367 -6.44 23.27 -16.89
CA LYS A 367 -6.27 22.39 -18.07
C LYS A 367 -6.60 20.93 -17.71
N ALA A 368 -7.25 20.70 -16.58
CA ALA A 368 -7.51 19.36 -16.09
C ALA A 368 -8.59 18.71 -16.95
N ASN A 369 -8.52 17.38 -17.08
CA ASN A 369 -9.59 16.62 -17.71
C ASN A 369 -10.87 16.77 -16.87
N LYS A 370 -11.89 17.40 -17.46
CA LYS A 370 -13.20 17.60 -16.79
C LYS A 370 -14.10 16.38 -16.89
N GLU A 371 -13.83 15.45 -17.81
CA GLU A 371 -14.67 14.27 -17.98
C GLU A 371 -14.62 13.38 -16.74
N VAL A 372 -13.44 13.22 -16.12
CA VAL A 372 -13.24 12.37 -14.94
C VAL A 372 -13.87 12.92 -13.64
N ILE A 373 -14.56 14.07 -13.72
CA ILE A 373 -15.36 14.65 -12.64
C ILE A 373 -16.80 14.95 -13.12
N SER A 374 -17.18 14.50 -14.31
CA SER A 374 -18.54 14.67 -14.81
C SER A 374 -19.49 13.73 -14.05
N SER A 375 -20.74 14.14 -13.86
CA SER A 375 -21.75 13.29 -13.22
C SER A 375 -21.91 11.95 -13.95
N ALA A 376 -21.79 11.93 -15.28
CA ALA A 376 -21.87 10.70 -16.07
C ALA A 376 -20.70 9.75 -15.78
N TRP A 377 -19.47 10.28 -15.70
CA TRP A 377 -18.29 9.49 -15.39
C TRP A 377 -18.33 8.98 -13.95
N VAL A 378 -18.70 9.83 -12.99
CA VAL A 378 -18.83 9.46 -11.57
C VAL A 378 -19.90 8.40 -11.39
N GLN A 379 -21.06 8.56 -12.04
CA GLN A 379 -22.12 7.56 -12.01
C GLN A 379 -21.63 6.21 -12.53
N GLN A 380 -20.95 6.20 -13.67
CA GLN A 380 -20.48 4.97 -14.30
C GLN A 380 -19.37 4.27 -13.52
N ASN A 381 -18.39 5.02 -13.03
CA ASN A 381 -17.13 4.46 -12.52
C ASN A 381 -17.11 4.34 -11.00
N ILE A 382 -17.95 5.08 -10.29
CA ILE A 382 -17.97 5.12 -8.83
C ILE A 382 -19.34 4.68 -8.30
N GLN A 383 -20.41 5.43 -8.58
CA GLN A 383 -21.71 5.24 -7.91
C GLN A 383 -22.39 3.92 -8.29
N ALA A 384 -22.30 3.51 -9.56
CA ALA A 384 -22.87 2.26 -10.04
C ALA A 384 -22.04 1.01 -9.68
N VAL A 385 -20.92 1.18 -8.98
CA VAL A 385 -19.95 0.10 -8.72
C VAL A 385 -20.15 -0.49 -7.34
N GLY A 386 -21.03 -1.51 -7.29
CA GLY A 386 -21.24 -2.34 -6.11
C GLY A 386 -21.88 -1.62 -4.92
N PRO A 387 -21.99 -2.29 -3.77
CA PRO A 387 -22.62 -1.75 -2.57
C PRO A 387 -21.95 -0.48 -2.05
N LEU A 388 -20.61 -0.44 -2.05
CA LEU A 388 -19.88 0.74 -1.61
C LEU A 388 -20.14 1.96 -2.52
N GLY A 389 -20.24 1.77 -3.83
CA GLY A 389 -20.59 2.84 -4.78
C GLY A 389 -21.94 3.50 -4.47
N THR A 390 -22.92 2.73 -3.98
CA THR A 390 -24.24 3.28 -3.58
C THR A 390 -24.20 4.22 -2.38
N LYS A 391 -23.07 4.26 -1.66
CA LYS A 391 -22.82 5.19 -0.55
C LYS A 391 -22.10 6.46 -1.00
N TYR A 392 -21.79 6.60 -2.29
CA TYR A 392 -21.20 7.81 -2.88
C TYR A 392 -22.34 8.71 -3.40
N PRO A 393 -22.78 9.73 -2.67
CA PRO A 393 -23.89 10.59 -3.08
C PRO A 393 -23.52 11.50 -4.27
N ASP A 394 -24.53 12.14 -4.87
CA ASP A 394 -24.31 13.21 -5.84
C ASP A 394 -23.69 14.44 -5.14
N ALA A 395 -22.85 15.19 -5.85
CA ALA A 395 -22.28 16.42 -5.33
C ALA A 395 -23.29 17.58 -5.35
N ASP A 396 -23.31 18.38 -4.29
CA ASP A 396 -24.10 19.62 -4.22
C ASP A 396 -23.32 20.85 -4.73
N PHE A 397 -22.00 20.89 -4.48
CA PHE A 397 -21.13 21.99 -4.93
C PHE A 397 -19.97 21.47 -5.78
N ILE A 398 -19.04 20.76 -5.15
CA ILE A 398 -17.90 20.14 -5.79
C ILE A 398 -17.82 18.68 -5.34
N LEU A 399 -17.07 17.85 -6.07
CA LEU A 399 -16.80 16.47 -5.66
C LEU A 399 -15.63 16.45 -4.67
N GLU A 400 -15.83 15.78 -3.53
CA GLU A 400 -14.78 15.38 -2.60
C GLU A 400 -13.86 16.54 -2.15
N GLY A 401 -14.42 17.63 -1.61
CA GLY A 401 -13.65 18.78 -1.14
C GLY A 401 -12.53 18.41 -0.16
N ASP A 402 -12.74 17.35 0.62
CA ASP A 402 -11.82 16.93 1.68
C ASP A 402 -10.74 15.93 1.26
N THR A 403 -10.98 15.18 0.19
CA THR A 403 -10.08 14.16 -0.34
C THR A 403 -8.64 14.64 -0.56
N PRO A 404 -8.33 15.91 -0.89
CA PRO A 404 -6.93 16.37 -0.96
C PRO A 404 -6.11 16.07 0.30
N SER A 405 -6.70 16.11 1.50
CA SER A 405 -6.01 15.74 2.74
C SER A 405 -5.60 14.26 2.77
N LEU A 406 -6.44 13.37 2.23
CA LEU A 406 -6.13 11.95 2.04
C LEU A 406 -5.08 11.76 0.95
N LEU A 407 -5.28 12.38 -0.22
CA LEU A 407 -4.36 12.26 -1.36
C LEU A 407 -2.94 12.77 -1.04
N HIS A 408 -2.80 13.68 -0.08
CA HIS A 408 -1.51 14.17 0.39
C HIS A 408 -0.64 13.11 1.05
N ILE A 409 -1.27 12.21 1.80
CA ILE A 409 -0.57 11.21 2.60
C ILE A 409 -0.43 9.86 1.89
N LEU A 410 -1.09 9.65 0.74
CA LEU A 410 -1.06 8.37 0.04
C LEU A 410 0.36 8.06 -0.48
N PRO A 411 0.91 6.86 -0.18
CA PRO A 411 2.26 6.48 -0.61
C PRO A 411 2.27 6.06 -2.08
N ASN A 412 2.13 6.98 -3.02
CA ASN A 412 2.10 6.70 -4.47
C ASN A 412 3.47 6.91 -5.18
N GLY A 413 4.53 7.17 -4.41
CA GLY A 413 5.87 7.42 -4.93
C GLY A 413 6.17 8.87 -5.32
N LEU A 414 5.18 9.76 -5.24
CA LEU A 414 5.30 11.17 -5.64
C LEU A 414 5.83 12.07 -4.51
N THR A 415 5.58 11.74 -3.24
CA THR A 415 5.85 12.63 -2.11
C THR A 415 6.37 11.89 -0.88
N ASP A 416 6.96 12.66 0.03
CA ASP A 416 7.04 12.34 1.45
C ASP A 416 6.07 13.30 2.18
N PRO A 417 5.05 12.81 2.91
CA PRO A 417 4.08 13.67 3.57
C PRO A 417 4.68 14.64 4.59
N GLU A 418 5.85 14.33 5.17
CA GLU A 418 6.59 15.21 6.10
C GLU A 418 7.17 16.46 5.41
N HIS A 419 7.13 16.50 4.07
CA HIS A 419 7.63 17.60 3.24
C HIS A 419 6.51 18.21 2.38
N PRO A 420 5.60 19.02 2.95
CA PRO A 420 4.49 19.62 2.22
C PRO A 420 4.92 20.47 1.02
N GLU A 421 6.13 21.02 1.07
CA GLU A 421 6.72 21.86 0.04
C GLU A 421 7.12 21.08 -1.22
N TRP A 422 7.17 19.75 -1.14
CA TRP A 422 7.49 18.88 -2.27
C TRP A 422 6.31 18.70 -3.22
N GLY A 423 5.09 18.76 -2.72
CA GLY A 423 3.89 18.59 -3.51
C GLY A 423 3.53 17.13 -3.74
N SER A 424 2.24 16.85 -3.63
CA SER A 424 1.61 15.53 -3.72
C SER A 424 0.35 15.60 -4.59
N TRP A 425 -0.41 14.51 -4.68
CA TRP A 425 -1.76 14.58 -5.25
C TRP A 425 -2.71 15.49 -4.46
N GLY A 426 -2.43 15.71 -3.16
CA GLY A 426 -3.18 16.58 -2.28
C GLY A 426 -2.80 18.06 -2.35
N GLY A 427 -1.78 18.43 -3.12
CA GLY A 427 -1.34 19.81 -3.27
C GLY A 427 0.09 20.04 -2.78
N ARG A 428 0.50 21.32 -2.75
CA ARG A 428 1.84 21.74 -2.32
C ARG A 428 1.74 22.94 -1.40
N TYR A 429 2.44 22.90 -0.28
CA TYR A 429 2.28 23.86 0.81
C TYR A 429 3.63 24.37 1.29
N GLY A 430 3.73 25.67 1.59
CA GLY A 430 4.95 26.29 2.11
C GLY A 430 4.74 26.80 3.54
N PRO A 431 5.81 26.93 4.34
CA PRO A 431 5.71 27.49 5.69
C PRO A 431 5.20 28.94 5.62
N VAL A 432 4.18 29.26 6.43
CA VAL A 432 3.67 30.63 6.56
C VAL A 432 4.70 31.52 7.24
N THR A 433 5.33 30.99 8.29
CA THR A 433 6.42 31.60 9.04
C THR A 433 7.55 30.57 9.14
N PHE A 434 8.77 30.94 8.75
CA PHE A 434 9.92 30.03 8.90
C PHE A 434 10.16 29.70 10.39
N GLY A 435 10.26 28.41 10.70
CA GLY A 435 10.46 27.91 12.07
C GLY A 435 9.17 27.59 12.84
N GLU A 436 8.00 27.94 12.31
CA GLU A 436 6.70 27.50 12.83
C GLU A 436 6.18 26.29 12.03
N GLY A 437 5.23 25.55 12.61
CA GLY A 437 4.66 24.35 12.03
C GLY A 437 3.52 24.59 11.04
N HIS A 438 3.12 25.85 10.81
CA HIS A 438 1.99 26.16 9.91
C HIS A 438 2.42 26.26 8.45
N PHE A 439 1.82 25.44 7.60
CA PHE A 439 1.97 25.44 6.14
C PHE A 439 0.68 25.89 5.46
N ALA A 440 0.80 26.76 4.45
CA ALA A 440 -0.32 27.24 3.64
C ALA A 440 -0.06 27.05 2.14
N ASP A 441 -1.09 27.31 1.33
CA ASP A 441 -1.08 27.03 -0.11
C ASP A 441 0.15 27.62 -0.80
N SER A 442 0.87 26.79 -1.56
CA SER A 442 1.85 27.25 -2.54
C SER A 442 1.22 27.33 -3.94
N VAL A 443 2.00 27.70 -4.95
CA VAL A 443 1.52 27.83 -6.33
C VAL A 443 2.37 27.07 -7.31
N ASP A 444 1.72 26.39 -8.26
CA ASP A 444 2.42 25.73 -9.35
C ASP A 444 2.18 26.42 -10.68
N THR A 445 3.05 26.15 -11.66
CA THR A 445 2.96 26.75 -12.99
C THR A 445 2.85 25.69 -14.07
N ILE A 446 1.89 25.85 -14.99
CA ILE A 446 1.77 25.04 -16.20
C ILE A 446 1.70 25.98 -17.40
N VAL A 447 2.40 25.62 -18.49
CA VAL A 447 2.30 26.33 -19.76
C VAL A 447 1.32 25.56 -20.65
N ASP A 448 0.29 26.26 -21.13
CA ASP A 448 -0.70 25.67 -22.05
C ASP A 448 -0.17 25.57 -23.49
N ASP A 449 -0.93 24.92 -24.36
CA ASP A 449 -0.51 24.67 -25.76
C ASP A 449 -0.42 25.96 -26.59
N SER A 450 -0.99 27.06 -26.09
CA SER A 450 -0.88 28.41 -26.68
C SER A 450 0.32 29.21 -26.15
N GLY A 451 1.10 28.63 -25.23
CA GLY A 451 2.25 29.28 -24.59
C GLY A 451 1.88 30.18 -23.40
N ARG A 452 0.62 30.18 -22.93
CA ARG A 452 0.21 30.97 -21.76
C ARG A 452 0.58 30.22 -20.49
N THR A 453 1.15 30.95 -19.53
CA THR A 453 1.45 30.41 -18.20
C THR A 453 0.22 30.53 -17.31
N MET A 454 -0.22 29.41 -16.76
CA MET A 454 -1.24 29.29 -15.73
C MET A 454 -0.54 29.06 -14.40
N MET A 455 -0.87 29.88 -13.40
CA MET A 455 -0.29 29.79 -12.06
C MET A 455 -1.40 29.84 -11.02
N GLY A 456 -1.30 29.03 -9.98
CA GLY A 456 -2.22 29.09 -8.84
C GLY A 456 -2.07 27.92 -7.89
N SER A 457 -2.73 28.03 -6.75
CA SER A 457 -2.78 26.98 -5.71
C SER A 457 -3.49 25.73 -6.20
N HIS A 458 -4.61 25.88 -6.91
CA HIS A 458 -5.35 24.75 -7.49
C HIS A 458 -4.49 23.91 -8.45
N VAL A 459 -3.50 24.53 -9.13
CA VAL A 459 -2.59 23.83 -10.07
C VAL A 459 -1.82 22.72 -9.37
N THR A 460 -1.50 22.91 -8.08
CA THR A 460 -0.79 21.93 -7.27
C THR A 460 -1.58 20.63 -7.07
N VAL A 461 -2.91 20.66 -7.27
CA VAL A 461 -3.83 19.52 -7.15
C VAL A 461 -4.32 19.05 -8.52
N TRP A 462 -4.98 19.93 -9.30
CA TRP A 462 -5.67 19.51 -10.52
C TRP A 462 -4.74 18.96 -11.61
N ARG A 463 -3.44 19.28 -11.55
CA ARG A 463 -2.44 18.72 -12.47
C ARG A 463 -2.34 17.19 -12.38
N TRP A 464 -2.82 16.61 -11.28
CA TRP A 464 -2.82 15.17 -11.02
C TRP A 464 -4.19 14.52 -11.20
N ARG A 465 -5.23 15.29 -11.53
CA ARG A 465 -6.63 14.87 -11.44
C ARG A 465 -6.94 13.60 -12.19
N GLU A 466 -6.48 13.51 -13.42
CA GLU A 466 -6.75 12.32 -14.22
C GLU A 466 -6.14 11.06 -13.59
N ALA A 467 -4.94 11.15 -13.03
CA ALA A 467 -4.29 10.01 -12.40
C ALA A 467 -5.02 9.53 -11.14
N PHE A 468 -5.35 10.43 -10.21
CA PHE A 468 -6.03 10.03 -8.97
C PHE A 468 -7.50 9.64 -9.19
N GLN A 469 -8.17 10.13 -10.25
CA GLN A 469 -9.52 9.68 -10.58
C GLN A 469 -9.51 8.30 -11.23
N ARG A 470 -8.58 8.03 -12.15
CA ARG A 470 -8.43 6.70 -12.74
C ARG A 470 -8.02 5.65 -11.72
N ASP A 471 -7.11 5.97 -10.80
CA ASP A 471 -6.75 5.07 -9.69
C ASP A 471 -7.97 4.76 -8.81
N PHE A 472 -8.80 5.77 -8.51
CA PHE A 472 -10.03 5.56 -7.75
C PHE A 472 -11.05 4.69 -8.49
N ALA A 473 -11.27 4.91 -9.78
CA ALA A 473 -12.14 4.05 -10.60
C ALA A 473 -11.64 2.59 -10.63
N ALA A 474 -10.33 2.38 -10.79
CA ALA A 474 -9.72 1.05 -10.74
C ALA A 474 -9.98 0.37 -9.38
N ARG A 475 -9.74 1.09 -8.28
CA ARG A 475 -10.00 0.60 -6.92
C ARG A 475 -11.47 0.37 -6.61
N MET A 476 -12.38 1.19 -7.13
CA MET A 476 -13.82 0.92 -7.05
C MET A 476 -14.16 -0.36 -7.78
N LYS A 477 -13.58 -0.62 -8.95
CA LYS A 477 -13.78 -1.88 -9.69
C LYS A 477 -13.31 -3.10 -8.89
N TRP A 478 -12.26 -2.98 -8.08
CA TRP A 478 -11.81 -4.06 -7.17
C TRP A 478 -12.87 -4.47 -6.15
N THR A 479 -13.84 -3.60 -5.83
CA THR A 479 -14.90 -3.89 -4.86
C THR A 479 -15.94 -4.91 -5.35
N ILE A 480 -15.96 -5.20 -6.65
CA ILE A 480 -16.89 -6.13 -7.29
C ILE A 480 -16.20 -7.21 -8.14
N ALA A 481 -14.90 -7.07 -8.40
CA ALA A 481 -14.13 -7.99 -9.21
C ALA A 481 -13.72 -9.22 -8.38
N SER A 482 -14.21 -10.40 -8.78
CA SER A 482 -13.95 -11.66 -8.05
C SER A 482 -12.59 -12.30 -8.36
N ARG A 483 -11.85 -11.75 -9.33
CA ARG A 483 -10.56 -12.24 -9.78
C ARG A 483 -9.65 -11.06 -10.01
N PHE A 484 -8.37 -11.23 -9.70
CA PHE A 484 -7.31 -10.25 -9.99
C PHE A 484 -7.43 -9.73 -11.43
N SER A 485 -7.45 -10.65 -12.42
CA SER A 485 -7.52 -10.32 -13.86
C SER A 485 -8.78 -9.59 -14.34
N ASP A 486 -9.79 -9.38 -13.48
CA ASP A 486 -11.03 -8.69 -13.87
C ASP A 486 -10.95 -7.17 -13.65
N ALA A 487 -9.88 -6.67 -13.03
CA ALA A 487 -9.62 -5.25 -12.83
C ALA A 487 -8.16 -4.91 -13.05
N ASN A 488 -7.88 -3.63 -13.28
CA ASN A 488 -6.53 -3.13 -13.55
C ASN A 488 -5.81 -2.75 -12.24
N HIS A 489 -4.48 -2.80 -12.20
CA HIS A 489 -3.64 -2.47 -11.06
C HIS A 489 -2.48 -1.55 -11.45
N ALA A 490 -2.16 -0.60 -10.58
CA ALA A 490 -1.11 0.37 -10.86
C ALA A 490 0.27 -0.29 -11.10
N PRO A 491 1.04 0.19 -12.10
CA PRO A 491 2.40 -0.28 -12.35
C PRO A 491 3.30 -0.22 -11.11
N VAL A 492 4.24 -1.16 -10.99
CA VAL A 492 5.29 -1.13 -9.96
C VAL A 492 6.52 -0.45 -10.54
N VAL A 493 6.84 0.73 -10.01
CA VAL A 493 7.98 1.54 -10.45
C VAL A 493 9.23 1.14 -9.70
N THR A 494 10.26 0.76 -10.44
CA THR A 494 11.61 0.50 -9.94
C THR A 494 12.57 1.57 -10.46
N VAL A 495 13.52 2.04 -9.64
CA VAL A 495 14.66 2.85 -10.11
C VAL A 495 15.93 2.30 -9.48
N ASP A 496 16.89 1.91 -10.31
CA ASP A 496 18.18 1.32 -9.89
C ASP A 496 18.02 0.13 -8.92
N GLY A 497 17.00 -0.70 -9.15
CA GLY A 497 16.64 -1.86 -8.32
C GLY A 497 15.82 -1.53 -7.06
N ASP A 498 15.63 -0.26 -6.71
CA ASP A 498 14.77 0.15 -5.58
C ASP A 498 13.29 0.04 -5.99
N ARG A 499 12.55 -0.88 -5.35
CA ARG A 499 11.11 -1.14 -5.56
C ARG A 499 10.20 -0.52 -4.50
N THR A 500 10.75 0.33 -3.64
CA THR A 500 9.99 1.04 -2.60
C THR A 500 9.17 2.15 -3.25
N ARG A 501 8.27 2.82 -2.51
CA ARG A 501 7.62 4.05 -2.98
C ARG A 501 8.19 5.28 -2.27
N ARG A 502 9.40 5.17 -1.71
CA ARG A 502 10.07 6.29 -1.05
C ARG A 502 10.75 7.20 -2.07
N VAL A 503 10.86 8.47 -1.70
CA VAL A 503 11.65 9.46 -2.44
C VAL A 503 13.12 9.03 -2.42
N ILE A 504 13.75 9.01 -3.60
CA ILE A 504 15.18 8.71 -3.72
C ILE A 504 15.95 10.02 -3.59
N GLN A 505 16.94 10.07 -2.70
CA GLN A 505 17.81 11.24 -2.54
C GLN A 505 19.23 10.90 -2.96
N ILE A 506 19.80 11.69 -3.88
CA ILE A 506 21.13 11.45 -4.44
C ILE A 506 21.98 12.71 -4.24
N PRO A 507 23.02 12.68 -3.39
CA PRO A 507 24.00 13.77 -3.34
C PRO A 507 24.83 13.78 -4.63
N VAL A 508 25.04 14.96 -5.20
CA VAL A 508 25.72 15.12 -6.49
C VAL A 508 26.62 16.36 -6.53
N GLU A 509 27.57 16.35 -7.44
CA GLU A 509 28.43 17.50 -7.76
C GLU A 509 27.90 18.27 -8.98
N PRO A 510 28.13 19.60 -9.07
CA PRO A 510 27.78 20.37 -10.26
C PRO A 510 28.48 19.81 -11.52
N GLY A 511 27.73 19.62 -12.61
CA GLY A 511 28.25 19.03 -13.84
C GLY A 511 28.29 17.50 -13.87
N GLN A 512 27.97 16.82 -12.76
CA GLN A 512 27.93 15.35 -12.69
C GLN A 512 26.85 14.78 -13.61
N GLU A 513 27.13 13.63 -14.23
CA GLU A 513 26.14 12.81 -14.91
C GLU A 513 25.70 11.65 -14.02
N VAL A 514 24.39 11.43 -13.91
CA VAL A 514 23.79 10.33 -13.16
C VAL A 514 22.92 9.51 -14.11
N VAL A 515 23.18 8.21 -14.18
CA VAL A 515 22.32 7.28 -14.92
C VAL A 515 21.22 6.80 -13.98
N LEU A 516 19.96 6.90 -14.40
CA LEU A 516 18.80 6.33 -13.71
C LEU A 516 18.21 5.24 -14.58
N ASP A 517 18.03 4.04 -14.01
CA ASP A 517 17.52 2.87 -14.72
C ASP A 517 16.20 2.37 -14.12
N ALA A 518 15.11 2.54 -14.87
CA ALA A 518 13.77 2.07 -14.51
C ALA A 518 13.31 0.86 -15.32
N THR A 519 14.21 0.16 -16.04
CA THR A 519 13.86 -1.00 -16.89
C THR A 519 13.21 -2.15 -16.12
N ASP A 520 13.49 -2.26 -14.82
CA ASP A 520 12.93 -3.28 -13.94
C ASP A 520 11.52 -2.91 -13.42
N SER A 521 10.95 -1.79 -13.87
CA SER A 521 9.53 -1.49 -13.66
C SER A 521 8.67 -2.49 -14.41
N CYS A 522 7.50 -2.80 -13.86
CA CYS A 522 6.62 -3.82 -14.41
C CYS A 522 5.16 -3.49 -14.15
N ASP A 523 4.30 -4.13 -14.91
CA ASP A 523 2.86 -4.06 -14.74
C ASP A 523 2.33 -5.39 -14.13
N PRO A 524 1.54 -5.36 -13.04
CA PRO A 524 1.00 -6.57 -12.44
C PRO A 524 0.04 -7.36 -13.35
N ASP A 525 -0.63 -6.68 -14.27
CA ASP A 525 -1.59 -7.24 -15.23
C ASP A 525 -0.91 -7.69 -16.53
N GLY A 526 0.34 -7.27 -16.74
CA GLY A 526 1.17 -7.61 -17.89
C GLY A 526 1.07 -6.61 -19.04
N ASP A 527 0.53 -5.42 -18.77
CA ASP A 527 0.38 -4.36 -19.75
C ASP A 527 1.72 -3.69 -20.11
N SER A 528 1.72 -3.03 -21.27
CA SER A 528 2.91 -2.34 -21.76
C SER A 528 3.09 -1.00 -21.05
N LEU A 529 4.30 -0.74 -20.56
CA LEU A 529 4.60 0.48 -19.82
C LEU A 529 5.12 1.60 -20.72
N THR A 530 4.68 2.82 -20.39
CA THR A 530 5.23 4.07 -20.91
C THR A 530 5.91 4.84 -19.78
N PHE A 531 7.01 5.53 -20.10
CA PHE A 531 7.81 6.26 -19.14
C PHE A 531 7.76 7.75 -19.44
N LYS A 532 7.74 8.58 -18.40
CA LYS A 532 7.83 10.04 -18.54
C LYS A 532 8.69 10.63 -17.43
N TRP A 533 9.79 11.25 -17.83
CA TRP A 533 10.71 11.97 -16.97
C TRP A 533 10.54 13.47 -17.15
N TRP A 534 10.39 14.20 -16.06
CA TRP A 534 10.34 15.65 -16.09
C TRP A 534 10.78 16.25 -14.76
N GLN A 535 11.43 17.41 -14.84
CA GLN A 535 11.85 18.14 -13.65
C GLN A 535 10.66 18.91 -13.07
N TYR A 536 10.38 18.70 -11.80
CA TYR A 536 9.38 19.45 -11.06
C TYR A 536 10.07 20.65 -10.42
N LEU A 537 9.95 21.81 -11.06
CA LEU A 537 10.78 22.98 -10.72
C LEU A 537 10.28 23.65 -9.43
N GLU A 538 8.98 23.68 -9.21
CA GLU A 538 8.33 24.46 -8.15
C GLU A 538 8.79 24.08 -6.74
N PRO A 539 8.97 22.79 -6.37
CA PRO A 539 9.57 22.40 -5.10
C PRO A 539 11.00 22.91 -4.88
N SER A 540 11.71 23.20 -5.96
CA SER A 540 13.10 23.69 -5.92
C SER A 540 13.17 25.22 -5.90
N SER A 541 12.03 25.92 -5.95
CA SER A 541 11.93 27.37 -6.12
C SER A 541 11.55 28.08 -4.83
N ASN A 542 12.03 29.31 -4.65
CA ASN A 542 11.56 30.24 -3.60
C ASN A 542 10.80 31.44 -4.19
N ASN A 543 10.45 31.38 -5.47
CA ASN A 543 9.84 32.44 -6.27
C ASN A 543 8.66 31.90 -7.12
N ASN A 544 7.78 32.80 -7.54
CA ASN A 544 6.64 32.53 -8.43
C ASN A 544 7.01 32.24 -9.89
N ASN A 545 8.29 32.36 -10.27
CA ASN A 545 8.78 32.04 -11.61
C ASN A 545 9.92 31.02 -11.53
N PRO A 546 9.61 29.74 -11.27
CA PRO A 546 10.60 28.69 -10.99
C PRO A 546 11.63 28.53 -12.13
N ARG A 547 11.27 28.80 -13.38
CA ARG A 547 12.20 28.73 -14.52
C ARG A 547 13.30 29.79 -14.47
N ARG A 548 13.05 30.91 -13.79
CA ARG A 548 14.04 31.97 -13.61
C ARG A 548 15.10 31.57 -12.61
N ASP A 549 14.70 30.96 -11.49
CA ASP A 549 15.55 30.79 -10.32
C ASP A 549 16.01 29.34 -10.10
N VAL A 550 15.34 28.34 -10.66
CA VAL A 550 15.73 26.92 -10.59
C VAL A 550 16.56 26.53 -11.81
N ALA A 551 17.72 25.93 -11.58
CA ALA A 551 18.56 25.41 -12.67
C ALA A 551 17.91 24.17 -13.30
N GLU A 552 17.78 24.16 -14.62
CA GLU A 552 17.15 23.05 -15.35
C GLU A 552 18.12 21.89 -15.54
N LEU A 553 17.69 20.68 -15.20
CA LEU A 553 18.40 19.42 -15.46
C LEU A 553 18.43 19.15 -16.97
N SER A 554 19.55 18.64 -17.49
CA SER A 554 19.58 18.10 -18.85
C SER A 554 19.28 16.59 -18.81
N LEU A 555 18.32 16.14 -19.61
CA LEU A 555 17.89 14.75 -19.68
C LEU A 555 18.22 14.20 -21.07
N SER A 556 18.87 13.03 -21.13
CA SER A 556 19.21 12.39 -22.41
C SER A 556 17.97 11.92 -23.20
N SER A 557 16.86 11.67 -22.50
CA SER A 557 15.53 11.34 -23.04
C SER A 557 14.50 11.65 -21.94
N THR A 558 13.24 11.84 -22.34
CA THR A 558 12.12 12.03 -21.41
C THR A 558 11.17 10.83 -21.39
N ASP A 559 11.38 9.82 -22.23
CA ASP A 559 10.44 8.74 -22.51
C ASP A 559 11.07 7.33 -22.51
N SER A 560 12.39 7.24 -22.30
CA SER A 560 13.13 5.99 -22.16
C SER A 560 13.05 5.46 -20.72
N PRO A 561 13.00 4.12 -20.51
CA PRO A 561 13.12 3.53 -19.18
C PRO A 561 14.48 3.80 -18.52
N ARG A 562 15.52 4.08 -19.31
CA ARG A 562 16.86 4.41 -18.83
C ARG A 562 17.32 5.75 -19.40
N ILE A 563 17.72 6.66 -18.52
CA ILE A 563 18.15 8.02 -18.89
C ILE A 563 19.45 8.41 -18.19
N THR A 564 20.18 9.34 -18.78
CA THR A 564 21.25 10.09 -18.12
C THR A 564 20.75 11.49 -17.78
N VAL A 565 20.92 11.89 -16.53
CA VAL A 565 20.64 13.22 -16.01
C VAL A 565 21.95 13.95 -15.80
N THR A 566 22.14 15.09 -16.46
CA THR A 566 23.31 15.96 -16.24
C THR A 566 22.94 17.10 -15.31
N ILE A 567 23.63 17.17 -14.18
CA ILE A 567 23.49 18.24 -13.20
C ILE A 567 24.10 19.53 -13.77
N PRO A 568 23.42 20.69 -13.68
CA PRO A 568 23.95 21.93 -14.21
C PRO A 568 25.31 22.31 -13.58
N PRO A 569 26.20 22.97 -14.34
CA PRO A 569 27.52 23.31 -13.83
C PRO A 569 27.44 24.38 -12.73
N SER A 570 28.51 24.49 -11.93
CA SER A 570 28.52 25.35 -10.73
C SER A 570 28.18 26.81 -11.06
N GLN A 571 28.66 27.36 -12.18
CA GLN A 571 28.34 28.74 -12.59
C GLN A 571 26.85 28.99 -12.85
N VAL A 572 26.06 27.94 -13.13
CA VAL A 572 24.61 28.04 -13.32
C VAL A 572 23.89 27.87 -11.99
N ILE A 573 24.22 26.82 -11.22
CA ILE A 573 23.54 26.50 -9.95
C ILE A 573 23.79 27.57 -8.87
N ARG A 574 24.97 28.20 -8.88
CA ARG A 574 25.44 29.12 -7.84
C ARG A 574 25.34 30.60 -8.25
N ARG A 575 24.56 30.90 -9.28
CA ARG A 575 24.36 32.29 -9.73
C ARG A 575 23.58 33.08 -8.67
N GLU A 576 24.01 34.31 -8.36
CA GLU A 576 23.43 35.12 -7.27
C GLU A 576 21.93 35.45 -7.43
N ASP A 577 21.42 35.46 -8.65
CA ASP A 577 20.01 35.72 -8.95
C ASP A 577 19.15 34.45 -9.07
N ARG A 578 19.69 33.29 -8.64
CA ARG A 578 18.99 32.00 -8.57
C ARG A 578 18.77 31.55 -7.13
N ASN A 579 17.56 31.06 -6.87
CA ASN A 579 17.03 30.41 -5.68
C ASN A 579 17.59 30.95 -4.34
N THR A 580 17.69 30.10 -3.30
CA THR A 580 18.38 30.37 -2.04
C THR A 580 19.81 30.84 -2.26
N HIS A 581 20.40 31.46 -1.22
CA HIS A 581 21.78 31.97 -1.24
C HIS A 581 22.73 31.03 -2.01
N PRO A 582 23.65 31.52 -2.87
CA PRO A 582 24.52 30.67 -3.69
C PRO A 582 25.16 29.54 -2.92
N GLU A 583 25.57 29.80 -1.67
CA GLU A 583 26.24 28.82 -0.82
C GLU A 583 25.36 27.87 -0.02
N SER A 584 24.03 27.96 -0.15
CA SER A 584 23.10 26.99 0.39
C SER A 584 23.00 25.74 -0.48
N ASP A 585 22.65 24.62 0.14
CA ASP A 585 22.27 23.39 -0.56
C ASP A 585 21.20 23.68 -1.63
N LYS A 586 21.27 22.94 -2.73
CA LYS A 586 20.30 23.03 -3.83
C LYS A 586 19.70 21.65 -4.05
N HIS A 587 18.38 21.58 -3.98
CA HIS A 587 17.61 20.36 -4.21
C HIS A 587 16.91 20.50 -5.56
N LEU A 588 17.16 19.57 -6.48
CA LEU A 588 16.55 19.54 -7.82
C LEU A 588 15.67 18.30 -7.92
N HIS A 589 14.38 18.50 -8.14
CA HIS A 589 13.39 17.43 -8.12
C HIS A 589 13.09 16.90 -9.52
N LEU A 590 13.28 15.60 -9.72
CA LEU A 590 12.93 14.89 -10.94
C LEU A 590 11.81 13.88 -10.65
N ILE A 591 10.80 13.84 -11.51
CA ILE A 591 9.67 12.91 -11.41
C ILE A 591 9.73 11.92 -12.57
N LEU A 592 9.71 10.64 -12.22
CA LEU A 592 9.34 9.54 -13.10
C LEU A 592 7.85 9.27 -12.97
N GLN A 593 7.15 9.21 -14.09
CA GLN A 593 5.78 8.70 -14.20
C GLN A 593 5.83 7.45 -15.06
N VAL A 594 5.20 6.37 -14.60
CA VAL A 594 5.09 5.11 -15.34
C VAL A 594 3.61 4.78 -15.46
N SER A 595 3.15 4.54 -16.68
CA SER A 595 1.75 4.26 -16.97
C SER A 595 1.60 3.03 -17.85
N ASP A 596 0.56 2.24 -17.57
CA ASP A 596 0.06 1.14 -18.39
C ASP A 596 -0.90 1.61 -19.51
N GLY A 597 -1.19 2.92 -19.57
CA GLY A 597 -2.17 3.53 -20.47
C GLY A 597 -3.47 3.97 -19.81
N ASP A 598 -3.74 3.56 -18.56
CA ASP A 598 -4.91 3.96 -17.77
C ASP A 598 -4.51 4.50 -16.39
N VAL A 599 -3.82 3.70 -15.56
CA VAL A 599 -3.34 4.12 -14.24
C VAL A 599 -1.86 4.51 -14.28
N VAL A 600 -1.42 5.27 -13.27
CA VAL A 600 -0.08 5.87 -13.23
C VAL A 600 0.52 5.70 -11.84
N SER A 601 1.77 5.27 -11.81
CA SER A 601 2.61 5.26 -10.61
C SER A 601 3.80 6.21 -10.77
N TYR A 602 4.38 6.63 -9.65
CA TYR A 602 5.43 7.64 -9.64
C TYR A 602 6.72 7.18 -8.95
N ARG A 603 7.81 7.86 -9.28
CA ARG A 603 8.98 7.97 -8.40
C ARG A 603 9.52 9.40 -8.41
N ARG A 604 9.71 9.97 -7.23
CA ARG A 604 10.48 11.21 -7.06
C ARG A 604 11.95 10.91 -6.75
N ILE A 605 12.83 11.61 -7.46
CA ILE A 605 14.26 11.64 -7.23
C ILE A 605 14.66 13.08 -6.90
N ILE A 606 15.42 13.29 -5.82
CA ILE A 606 15.93 14.59 -5.40
C ILE A 606 17.46 14.56 -5.50
N PHE A 607 17.99 15.36 -6.42
CA PHE A 607 19.43 15.60 -6.51
C PHE A 607 19.81 16.73 -5.55
N THR A 608 20.69 16.45 -4.59
CA THR A 608 21.18 17.46 -3.64
C THR A 608 22.60 17.85 -4.00
N VAL A 609 22.78 19.11 -4.40
CA VAL A 609 24.10 19.74 -4.57
C VAL A 609 24.45 20.45 -3.26
N PRO A 610 25.41 19.94 -2.46
CA PRO A 610 25.74 20.53 -1.17
C PRO A 610 26.36 21.92 -1.32
N GLY A 611 26.01 22.85 -0.44
CA GLY A 611 26.60 24.18 -0.29
C GLY A 611 28.10 24.16 -0.02
N SER A 612 28.84 25.24 -0.31
CA SER A 612 30.29 25.25 -0.02
C SER A 612 30.62 25.32 1.47
N GLY A 613 29.65 25.75 2.30
CA GLY A 613 29.77 25.75 3.76
C GLY A 613 29.68 24.36 4.40
N SER A 614 28.84 23.47 3.86
CA SER A 614 28.64 22.11 4.40
C SER A 614 29.84 21.19 4.14
N ALA A 615 30.66 21.48 3.12
CA ALA A 615 31.96 20.83 2.91
C ALA A 615 33.01 21.24 3.96
N ARG A 616 32.92 22.44 4.56
CA ARG A 616 33.88 22.92 5.58
C ARG A 616 33.62 22.34 6.97
N ASP A 617 32.36 22.03 7.32
CA ASP A 617 32.05 21.48 8.65
C ASP A 617 32.45 20.02 8.83
N LYS A 618 32.50 19.22 7.74
CA LYS A 618 33.10 17.87 7.80
C LYS A 618 34.62 17.89 8.00
N GLN A 619 35.28 19.02 7.74
CA GLN A 619 36.73 19.17 7.96
C GLN A 619 37.06 19.86 9.28
N LYS A 620 36.06 20.42 9.97
CA LYS A 620 36.20 21.06 11.30
C LYS A 620 35.78 20.18 12.47
N SER A 621 35.10 19.05 12.27
CA SER A 621 34.77 18.14 13.39
C SER A 621 35.98 17.40 13.98
N HIS A 622 37.20 17.74 13.58
CA HIS A 622 38.44 17.20 14.15
C HIS A 622 39.24 18.20 14.99
N ASP A 623 38.88 19.49 15.02
CA ASP A 623 39.54 20.46 15.90
C ASP A 623 38.53 21.51 16.40
N GLU A 624 38.29 21.41 17.71
CA GLU A 624 37.88 22.47 18.65
C GLU A 624 36.39 22.78 18.87
N LEU A 625 35.97 22.36 20.08
CA LEU A 625 35.10 22.99 21.10
C LEU A 625 33.58 22.92 20.98
#